data_AF-A0A940U0V0-F1
#
_entry.id   AF-A0A940U0V0-F1
#
_cell.length_a   1.000
_cell.length_b   1.000
_cell.length_c   1.000
_cell.angle_alpha   90.00
_cell.angle_beta   90.00
_cell.angle_gamma   90.00
#
_symmetry.space_group_name_H-M   'P 1'
#
loop_
_entity.id
_entity.type
_entity.pdbx_description
1 polymer ?
#
loop_
_entity_poly.entity_id
_entity_poly.type
_entity_poly.pdbx_seq_one_letter_code
_entity_poly.pdbx_strand_id
1 'polypeptide(L)'
;MPANRDWSPLIRRMELLLRLKSFPVAFRLLEKKEDLARIPFLRRMNHKSTLCQLISLVRSFDWTVGADLDDFLYSMCPSIIGLSEVPELMRDGTFRSIVWTKTREDGRKYENSVPRLPAGKYQAVALAPLVYNPFDPDIVLFYANPAQMMLLINALQFEDYEIMRFSCVGESSCSDVIARCYLEGKPSLSIPCYGERRYGHAQDDELAMAIPAGMMDKALRGLEALYKRGIRYPISYAGADLDVTKGFPMAYFGLKQVEEIRGQDERVLLGVTGGIASGKTTVARMLQELGAEVIDFDVLSRVVVEPGKEAWKDIVAFFGEQVLQENRALDRKKISEIVFQDPEKRKKLEGYIHPRIYGEFTNRVKELTQRNPKVIIEAVVPLLIEANLQHLFHKILVVYVPEEAQIQRLMERDRISRETAKSILSAQLSIEEKKTYADYLVDNSGSIETTKTQVLSVWKKIKEYQAERKT
;
A
#
# COMPACT_ATOMS: atom_id res chain seq x y z
N MET A 1 -18.24 3.69 -25.95
CA MET A 1 -17.42 2.47 -26.05
C MET A 1 -17.46 1.78 -24.70
N PRO A 2 -17.73 0.48 -24.63
CA PRO A 2 -17.72 -0.25 -23.35
C PRO A 2 -16.30 -0.28 -22.77
N ALA A 3 -16.19 -0.36 -21.43
CA ALA A 3 -14.90 -0.56 -20.77
C ALA A 3 -14.31 -1.92 -21.17
N ASN A 4 -13.01 -1.96 -21.47
CA ASN A 4 -12.31 -3.23 -21.72
C ASN A 4 -11.96 -3.96 -20.43
N ARG A 5 -12.02 -3.25 -19.29
CA ARG A 5 -11.67 -3.72 -17.96
C ARG A 5 -12.85 -3.63 -17.01
N ASP A 6 -12.99 -4.63 -16.15
CA ASP A 6 -13.84 -4.53 -14.95
C ASP A 6 -13.10 -3.79 -13.83
N TRP A 7 -13.53 -2.57 -13.56
CA TRP A 7 -13.03 -1.68 -12.51
C TRP A 7 -13.71 -1.93 -11.16
N SER A 8 -14.85 -2.64 -11.12
CA SER A 8 -15.66 -2.80 -9.91
C SER A 8 -14.89 -3.41 -8.73
N PRO A 9 -14.13 -4.50 -8.89
CA PRO A 9 -13.37 -5.09 -7.77
C PRO A 9 -12.34 -4.12 -7.18
N LEU A 10 -11.63 -3.40 -8.05
CA LEU A 10 -10.61 -2.42 -7.65
C LEU A 10 -11.24 -1.28 -6.85
N ILE A 11 -12.30 -0.68 -7.40
CA ILE A 11 -12.94 0.50 -6.79
C ILE A 11 -13.62 0.14 -5.48
N ARG A 12 -14.37 -0.97 -5.42
CA ARG A 12 -14.99 -1.44 -4.17
C ARG A 12 -13.95 -1.70 -3.09
N ARG A 13 -12.77 -2.22 -3.46
CA ARG A 13 -11.68 -2.43 -2.50
C ARG A 13 -11.12 -1.11 -1.98
N MET A 14 -10.91 -0.12 -2.86
CA MET A 14 -10.47 1.22 -2.45
C MET A 14 -11.51 1.92 -1.55
N GLU A 15 -12.80 1.80 -1.87
CA GLU A 15 -13.90 2.33 -1.05
C GLU A 15 -13.89 1.75 0.36
N LEU A 16 -13.59 0.45 0.53
CA LEU A 16 -13.45 -0.17 1.85
C LEU A 16 -12.22 0.34 2.62
N LEU A 17 -11.09 0.52 1.94
CA LEU A 17 -9.83 0.95 2.55
C LEU A 17 -9.83 2.42 2.94
N LEU A 18 -10.47 3.27 2.14
CA LEU A 18 -10.49 4.73 2.32
C LEU A 18 -11.80 5.26 2.90
N ARG A 19 -12.91 4.50 2.84
CA ARG A 19 -14.26 4.95 3.23
C ARG A 19 -14.64 6.28 2.56
N LEU A 20 -14.53 6.31 1.24
CA LEU A 20 -14.81 7.51 0.44
C LEU A 20 -16.28 7.95 0.61
N LYS A 21 -16.49 9.27 0.69
CA LYS A 21 -17.83 9.88 0.79
C LYS A 21 -18.53 10.00 -0.57
N SER A 22 -17.79 9.90 -1.67
CA SER A 22 -18.28 10.08 -3.04
C SER A 22 -17.60 9.13 -4.00
N PHE A 23 -18.24 8.86 -5.15
CA PHE A 23 -17.69 7.95 -6.15
C PHE A 23 -16.41 8.51 -6.81
N PRO A 24 -15.38 7.69 -7.02
CA PRO A 24 -14.30 8.01 -7.94
C PRO A 24 -14.84 8.25 -9.35
N VAL A 25 -14.48 9.39 -9.94
CA VAL A 25 -15.02 9.85 -11.22
C VAL A 25 -14.11 9.37 -12.34
N ALA A 26 -14.61 8.47 -13.19
CA ALA A 26 -14.00 8.15 -14.47
C ALA A 26 -14.08 9.40 -15.36
N PHE A 27 -12.95 9.86 -15.90
CA PHE A 27 -12.90 11.04 -16.76
C PHE A 27 -12.25 10.65 -18.09
N ARG A 28 -12.95 10.93 -19.20
CA ARG A 28 -12.48 10.61 -20.55
C ARG A 28 -12.72 11.75 -21.53
N LEU A 29 -11.68 12.12 -22.27
CA LEU A 29 -11.80 13.03 -23.41
C LEU A 29 -12.07 12.25 -24.69
N LEU A 30 -12.92 12.81 -25.56
CA LEU A 30 -13.34 12.17 -26.80
C LEU A 30 -12.89 13.03 -27.99
N GLU A 31 -12.22 12.39 -28.95
CA GLU A 31 -11.78 13.05 -30.18
C GLU A 31 -12.97 13.49 -31.05
N LYS A 32 -14.08 12.75 -30.99
CA LYS A 32 -15.31 13.01 -31.74
C LYS A 32 -16.49 13.12 -30.78
N LYS A 33 -17.28 14.19 -30.91
CA LYS A 33 -18.47 14.39 -30.05
C LYS A 33 -19.53 13.32 -30.28
N GLU A 34 -19.57 12.71 -31.46
CA GLU A 34 -20.52 11.64 -31.82
C GLU A 34 -20.32 10.38 -30.95
N ASP A 35 -19.12 10.19 -30.37
CA ASP A 35 -18.85 9.06 -29.49
C ASP A 35 -19.59 9.14 -28.14
N LEU A 36 -20.12 10.31 -27.76
CA LEU A 36 -21.01 10.46 -26.61
C LEU A 36 -22.24 9.55 -26.73
N ALA A 37 -22.80 9.41 -27.94
CA ALA A 37 -23.98 8.57 -28.19
C ALA A 37 -23.70 7.07 -28.02
N ARG A 38 -22.42 6.67 -27.96
CA ARG A 38 -21.98 5.28 -27.77
C ARG A 38 -21.71 4.93 -26.32
N ILE A 39 -21.97 5.83 -25.37
CA ILE A 39 -21.78 5.60 -23.94
C ILE A 39 -23.15 5.25 -23.34
N PRO A 40 -23.32 4.04 -22.78
CA PRO A 40 -24.58 3.62 -22.18
C PRO A 40 -25.04 4.56 -21.07
N PHE A 41 -26.35 4.83 -21.01
CA PHE A 41 -27.00 5.62 -19.96
C PHE A 41 -26.46 7.06 -19.79
N LEU A 42 -25.72 7.56 -20.78
CA LEU A 42 -25.17 8.92 -20.76
C LEU A 42 -26.28 9.97 -20.82
N ARG A 43 -26.18 10.94 -19.92
CA ARG A 43 -27.08 12.09 -19.82
C ARG A 43 -26.37 13.35 -20.30
N ARG A 44 -27.08 14.18 -21.05
CA ARG A 44 -26.68 15.57 -21.34
C ARG A 44 -27.61 16.51 -20.58
N MET A 45 -27.06 17.61 -20.10
CA MET A 45 -27.84 18.64 -19.42
C MET A 45 -28.74 19.35 -20.43
N ASN A 46 -29.95 19.71 -20.03
CA ASN A 46 -30.87 20.52 -20.84
C ASN A 46 -30.58 22.03 -20.76
N HIS A 47 -29.49 22.41 -20.08
CA HIS A 47 -29.02 23.77 -19.90
C HIS A 47 -27.49 23.79 -19.87
N LYS A 48 -26.91 24.96 -20.09
CA LYS A 48 -25.45 25.15 -20.03
C LYS A 48 -24.94 24.91 -18.61
N SER A 49 -23.83 24.21 -18.46
CA SER A 49 -23.28 23.81 -17.16
C SER A 49 -21.79 24.14 -17.03
N THR A 50 -21.29 24.10 -15.80
CA THR A 50 -19.85 24.15 -15.51
C THR A 50 -19.28 22.73 -15.41
N LEU A 51 -17.97 22.58 -15.61
CA LEU A 51 -17.30 21.29 -15.41
C LEU A 51 -17.48 20.76 -13.98
N CYS A 52 -17.49 21.66 -12.99
CA CYS A 52 -17.66 21.31 -11.58
C CYS A 52 -19.05 20.68 -11.32
N GLN A 53 -20.11 21.19 -11.96
CA GLN A 53 -21.45 20.59 -11.87
C GLN A 53 -21.48 19.18 -12.46
N LEU A 54 -20.84 18.97 -13.62
CA LEU A 54 -20.75 17.64 -14.24
C LEU A 54 -20.05 16.64 -13.31
N ILE A 55 -18.93 17.04 -12.71
CA ILE A 55 -18.22 16.23 -11.71
C ILE A 55 -19.11 15.92 -10.51
N SER A 56 -19.87 16.91 -10.00
CA SER A 56 -20.80 16.76 -8.88
C SER A 56 -21.90 15.72 -9.17
N LEU A 57 -22.53 15.80 -10.35
CA LEU A 57 -23.55 14.86 -10.80
C LEU A 57 -23.04 13.41 -10.80
N VAL A 58 -21.76 13.23 -11.14
CA VAL A 58 -21.15 11.90 -11.13
C VAL A 58 -20.86 11.43 -9.71
N ARG A 59 -20.11 12.22 -8.95
CA ARG A 59 -19.54 11.80 -7.66
C ARG A 59 -20.59 11.68 -6.55
N SER A 60 -21.65 12.49 -6.62
CA SER A 60 -22.68 12.58 -5.57
C SER A 60 -24.02 12.02 -5.98
N PHE A 61 -24.33 12.03 -7.28
CA PHE A 61 -25.64 11.61 -7.78
C PHE A 61 -25.60 10.38 -8.66
N ASP A 62 -24.43 9.75 -8.86
CA ASP A 62 -24.22 8.50 -9.62
C ASP A 62 -24.45 8.57 -11.13
N TRP A 63 -24.54 9.78 -11.70
CA TRP A 63 -24.86 9.94 -13.12
C TRP A 63 -23.67 9.69 -14.03
N THR A 64 -23.93 9.07 -15.18
CA THR A 64 -23.05 9.14 -16.34
C THR A 64 -23.45 10.36 -17.16
N VAL A 65 -22.52 11.31 -17.33
CA VAL A 65 -22.76 12.59 -18.01
C VAL A 65 -21.75 12.82 -19.12
N GLY A 66 -22.16 13.56 -20.15
CA GLY A 66 -21.28 13.99 -21.22
C GLY A 66 -21.54 15.43 -21.61
N ALA A 67 -20.49 16.08 -22.12
CA ALA A 67 -20.56 17.46 -22.58
C ALA A 67 -19.68 17.68 -23.82
N ASP A 68 -20.18 18.41 -24.80
CA ASP A 68 -19.38 19.04 -25.87
C ASP A 68 -19.24 20.56 -25.62
N LEU A 69 -18.59 21.29 -26.53
CA LEU A 69 -18.37 22.73 -26.40
C LEU A 69 -19.67 23.52 -26.17
N ASP A 70 -20.78 23.08 -26.78
CA ASP A 70 -22.08 23.74 -26.68
C ASP A 70 -22.81 23.43 -25.38
N ASP A 71 -22.30 22.57 -24.51
CA ASP A 71 -22.92 22.32 -23.19
C ASP A 71 -22.37 23.23 -22.09
N PHE A 72 -21.26 23.94 -22.34
CA PHE A 72 -20.60 24.74 -21.31
C PHE A 72 -21.11 26.17 -21.24
N LEU A 73 -21.27 26.66 -20.01
CA LEU A 73 -21.74 28.03 -19.72
C LEU A 73 -20.75 29.11 -20.15
N TYR A 74 -19.46 28.86 -19.94
CA TYR A 74 -18.37 29.78 -20.31
C TYR A 74 -17.24 28.98 -20.95
N SER A 75 -16.50 29.63 -21.85
CA SER A 75 -15.33 29.06 -22.54
C SER A 75 -14.13 28.78 -21.64
N MET A 76 -14.16 29.19 -20.37
CA MET A 76 -13.08 28.89 -19.41
C MET A 76 -12.90 27.38 -19.22
N CYS A 77 -13.96 26.65 -18.84
CA CYS A 77 -13.86 25.21 -18.61
C CYS A 77 -13.42 24.45 -19.87
N PRO A 78 -14.06 24.65 -21.06
CA PRO A 78 -13.61 24.08 -22.33
C PRO A 78 -12.13 24.35 -22.64
N SER A 79 -11.64 25.57 -22.37
CA SER A 79 -10.25 25.94 -22.65
C SER A 79 -9.24 25.20 -21.76
N ILE A 80 -9.62 24.80 -20.55
CA ILE A 80 -8.74 24.04 -19.64
C ILE A 80 -8.59 22.59 -20.11
N ILE A 81 -9.68 21.98 -20.54
CA ILE A 81 -9.72 20.58 -20.97
C ILE A 81 -9.51 20.39 -22.49
N GLY A 82 -9.11 21.45 -23.22
CA GLY A 82 -8.70 21.37 -24.62
C GLY A 82 -9.84 21.22 -25.63
N LEU A 83 -11.07 21.58 -25.26
CA LEU A 83 -12.21 21.61 -26.18
C LEU A 83 -12.30 22.92 -26.99
N SER A 84 -11.63 23.98 -26.54
CA SER A 84 -11.56 25.25 -27.25
C SER A 84 -10.22 25.95 -27.00
N GLU A 85 -9.91 26.91 -27.86
CA GLU A 85 -8.85 27.89 -27.59
C GLU A 85 -9.21 28.77 -26.39
N VAL A 86 -8.19 29.36 -25.76
CA VAL A 86 -8.37 30.38 -24.72
C VAL A 86 -8.84 31.67 -25.37
N PRO A 87 -10.01 32.22 -24.97
CA PRO A 87 -10.52 33.48 -25.53
C PRO A 87 -9.58 34.66 -25.26
N GLU A 88 -9.55 35.62 -26.18
CA GLU A 88 -8.64 36.77 -26.10
C GLU A 88 -8.82 37.61 -24.83
N LEU A 89 -10.07 37.81 -24.39
CA LEU A 89 -10.40 38.54 -23.16
C LEU A 89 -9.84 37.87 -21.89
N MET A 90 -9.62 36.55 -21.92
CA MET A 90 -8.89 35.86 -20.86
C MET A 90 -7.39 36.00 -21.10
N ARG A 91 -6.91 35.66 -22.30
CA ARG A 91 -5.48 35.66 -22.66
C ARG A 91 -4.78 36.99 -22.37
N ASP A 92 -5.43 38.11 -22.63
CA ASP A 92 -4.87 39.44 -22.42
C ASP A 92 -4.84 39.89 -20.95
N GLY A 93 -5.48 39.12 -20.06
CA GLY A 93 -5.59 39.32 -18.61
C GLY A 93 -6.83 40.11 -18.16
N THR A 94 -7.67 40.58 -19.08
CA THR A 94 -8.83 41.45 -18.78
C THR A 94 -9.83 40.75 -17.88
N PHE A 95 -10.25 39.53 -18.22
CA PHE A 95 -11.21 38.77 -17.42
C PHE A 95 -10.74 38.57 -15.97
N ARG A 96 -9.46 38.23 -15.78
CA ARG A 96 -8.91 38.04 -14.42
C ARG A 96 -8.82 39.33 -13.63
N SER A 97 -8.53 40.45 -14.29
CA SER A 97 -8.48 41.76 -13.62
C SER A 97 -9.84 42.26 -13.11
N ILE A 98 -10.94 41.72 -13.63
CA ILE A 98 -12.29 42.07 -13.17
C ILE A 98 -12.60 41.41 -11.82
N VAL A 99 -12.06 40.22 -11.56
CA VAL A 99 -12.52 39.35 -10.46
C VAL A 99 -11.40 38.95 -9.49
N TRP A 100 -10.22 38.59 -10.00
CA TRP A 100 -9.21 37.83 -9.25
C TRP A 100 -7.87 38.54 -9.10
N THR A 101 -7.52 39.46 -10.00
CA THR A 101 -6.24 40.16 -9.98
C THR A 101 -6.44 41.67 -9.97
N LYS A 102 -5.51 42.42 -9.37
CA LYS A 102 -5.62 43.89 -9.29
C LYS A 102 -5.44 44.56 -10.66
N THR A 103 -4.58 44.00 -11.51
CA THR A 103 -4.24 44.58 -12.81
C THR A 103 -4.41 43.56 -13.94
N ARG A 104 -4.56 44.06 -15.17
CA ARG A 104 -4.53 43.22 -16.39
C ARG A 104 -3.18 42.52 -16.58
N GLU A 105 -2.09 43.16 -16.16
CA GLU A 105 -0.76 42.53 -16.20
C GLU A 105 -0.70 41.31 -15.29
N ASP A 106 -1.17 41.43 -14.04
CA ASP A 106 -1.28 40.29 -13.12
C ASP A 106 -2.25 39.23 -13.65
N GLY A 107 -3.33 39.66 -14.31
CA GLY A 107 -4.26 38.77 -14.98
C GLY A 107 -3.62 37.95 -16.09
N ARG A 108 -2.71 38.56 -16.86
CA ARG A 108 -1.94 37.86 -17.90
C ARG A 108 -0.91 36.89 -17.30
N LYS A 109 -0.23 37.29 -16.22
CA LYS A 109 0.67 36.39 -15.47
C LYS A 109 -0.08 35.16 -14.95
N TYR A 110 -1.29 35.38 -14.41
CA TYR A 110 -2.19 34.32 -13.98
C TYR A 110 -2.54 33.41 -15.16
N GLU A 111 -3.02 33.95 -16.29
CA GLU A 111 -3.50 33.12 -17.40
C GLU A 111 -2.38 32.31 -18.05
N ASN A 112 -1.16 32.86 -18.10
CA ASN A 112 0.03 32.17 -18.60
C ASN A 112 0.54 31.05 -17.68
N SER A 113 0.22 31.07 -16.38
CA SER A 113 0.66 30.04 -15.43
C SER A 113 -0.31 28.86 -15.32
N VAL A 114 -1.55 29.03 -15.78
CA VAL A 114 -2.60 28.00 -15.76
C VAL A 114 -2.32 26.92 -16.81
N PRO A 115 -2.13 25.65 -16.41
CA PRO A 115 -1.99 24.53 -17.35
C PRO A 115 -3.26 24.30 -18.14
N ARG A 116 -3.15 24.03 -19.43
CA ARG A 116 -4.30 23.73 -20.30
C ARG A 116 -3.93 22.64 -21.29
N LEU A 117 -4.91 21.80 -21.61
CA LEU A 117 -4.74 20.82 -22.67
C LEU A 117 -4.75 21.52 -24.04
N PRO A 118 -3.90 21.09 -24.99
CA PRO A 118 -3.90 21.64 -26.34
C PRO A 118 -5.27 21.47 -27.00
N ALA A 119 -5.77 22.55 -27.62
CA ALA A 119 -7.02 22.50 -28.37
C ALA A 119 -6.86 21.74 -29.70
N GLY A 120 -8.00 21.38 -30.30
CA GLY A 120 -8.06 20.79 -31.65
C GLY A 120 -8.00 19.27 -31.70
N LYS A 121 -7.65 18.60 -30.60
CA LYS A 121 -7.69 17.13 -30.52
C LYS A 121 -9.04 16.57 -30.08
N TYR A 122 -9.64 17.17 -29.05
CA TYR A 122 -10.84 16.66 -28.40
C TYR A 122 -12.06 17.55 -28.67
N GLN A 123 -13.22 16.93 -28.82
CA GLN A 123 -14.49 17.62 -29.11
C GLN A 123 -15.52 17.45 -28.00
N ALA A 124 -15.36 16.47 -27.12
CA ALA A 124 -16.25 16.23 -26.00
C ALA A 124 -15.54 15.61 -24.80
N VAL A 125 -16.22 15.59 -23.66
CA VAL A 125 -15.82 14.92 -22.42
C VAL A 125 -16.95 14.04 -21.91
N ALA A 126 -16.61 12.88 -21.36
CA ALA A 126 -17.52 11.99 -20.66
C ALA A 126 -17.02 11.71 -19.24
N LEU A 127 -17.96 11.68 -18.30
CA LEU A 127 -17.70 11.42 -16.89
C LEU A 127 -18.71 10.43 -16.34
N ALA A 128 -18.27 9.52 -15.47
CA ALA A 128 -19.14 8.50 -14.88
C ALA A 128 -18.56 7.90 -13.59
N PRO A 129 -19.37 7.26 -12.72
CA PRO A 129 -18.85 6.56 -11.57
C PRO A 129 -18.06 5.34 -12.03
N LEU A 130 -16.77 5.29 -11.70
CA LEU A 130 -15.88 4.26 -12.27
C LEU A 130 -16.29 2.83 -11.87
N VAL A 131 -16.94 2.67 -10.71
CA VAL A 131 -17.42 1.37 -10.19
C VAL A 131 -18.43 0.68 -11.12
N TYR A 132 -19.08 1.41 -12.03
CA TYR A 132 -20.08 0.89 -12.98
C TYR A 132 -19.52 0.52 -14.35
N ASN A 133 -18.20 0.52 -14.53
CA ASN A 133 -17.52 0.16 -15.78
C ASN A 133 -18.04 0.92 -17.03
N PRO A 134 -18.15 2.26 -16.97
CA PRO A 134 -18.82 3.04 -18.01
C PRO A 134 -18.04 3.03 -19.34
N PHE A 135 -16.73 3.20 -19.25
CA PHE A 135 -15.72 3.22 -20.32
C PHE A 135 -14.34 3.13 -19.67
N ASP A 136 -13.28 2.91 -20.45
CA ASP A 136 -11.92 3.05 -19.92
C ASP A 136 -11.57 4.53 -19.75
N PRO A 137 -11.33 5.02 -18.52
CA PRO A 137 -10.99 6.42 -18.31
C PRO A 137 -9.55 6.74 -18.74
N ASP A 138 -9.28 7.99 -19.07
CA ASP A 138 -7.91 8.50 -19.22
C ASP A 138 -7.32 8.77 -17.83
N ILE A 139 -8.11 9.40 -16.96
CA ILE A 139 -7.77 9.71 -15.56
C ILE A 139 -8.96 9.42 -14.65
N VAL A 140 -8.68 9.23 -13.35
CA VAL A 140 -9.68 9.04 -12.30
C VAL A 140 -9.59 10.18 -11.30
N LEU A 141 -10.70 10.87 -11.05
CA LEU A 141 -10.75 11.95 -10.06
C LEU A 141 -11.25 11.43 -8.71
N PHE A 142 -10.54 11.82 -7.67
CA PHE A 142 -10.86 11.58 -6.28
C PHE A 142 -11.11 12.91 -5.60
N TYR A 143 -12.17 12.94 -4.81
CA TYR A 143 -12.41 13.99 -3.83
C TYR A 143 -12.52 13.32 -2.47
N ALA A 144 -11.64 13.74 -1.57
CA ALA A 144 -11.41 13.06 -0.31
C ALA A 144 -10.76 14.03 0.68
N ASN A 145 -10.84 13.72 1.97
CA ASN A 145 -10.24 14.57 2.99
C ASN A 145 -8.71 14.43 3.03
N PRO A 146 -7.99 15.34 3.71
CA PRO A 146 -6.53 15.29 3.80
C PRO A 146 -5.96 13.96 4.29
N ALA A 147 -6.63 13.27 5.23
CA ALA A 147 -6.20 11.97 5.73
C ALA A 147 -6.28 10.89 4.64
N GLN A 148 -7.36 10.85 3.87
CA GLN A 148 -7.53 9.94 2.74
C GLN A 148 -6.54 10.25 1.61
N MET A 149 -6.31 11.53 1.31
CA MET A 149 -5.32 11.95 0.30
C MET A 149 -3.90 11.55 0.71
N MET A 150 -3.53 11.74 1.98
CA MET A 150 -2.23 11.32 2.50
C MET A 150 -2.02 9.81 2.32
N LEU A 151 -3.04 8.99 2.54
CA LEU A 151 -2.96 7.54 2.31
C LEU A 151 -2.81 7.20 0.83
N LEU A 152 -3.54 7.88 -0.06
CA LEU A 152 -3.40 7.71 -1.51
C LEU A 152 -2.00 8.09 -2.01
N ILE A 153 -1.44 9.20 -1.52
CA ILE A 153 -0.07 9.64 -1.86
C ILE A 153 0.94 8.59 -1.40
N ASN A 154 0.88 8.17 -0.14
CA ASN A 154 1.79 7.14 0.38
C ASN A 154 1.64 5.81 -0.36
N ALA A 155 0.42 5.46 -0.78
CA ALA A 155 0.18 4.26 -1.56
C ALA A 155 0.82 4.33 -2.95
N LEU A 156 0.69 5.46 -3.64
CA LEU A 156 1.34 5.68 -4.94
C LEU A 156 2.87 5.76 -4.82
N GLN A 157 3.40 6.16 -3.67
CA GLN A 157 4.84 6.21 -3.36
C GLN A 157 5.40 4.89 -2.81
N PHE A 158 4.55 3.90 -2.52
CA PHE A 158 4.97 2.65 -1.89
C PHE A 158 5.93 1.85 -2.78
N GLU A 159 5.65 1.82 -4.08
CA GLU A 159 6.53 1.28 -5.13
C GLU A 159 7.11 2.48 -5.91
N ASP A 160 8.39 2.42 -6.31
CA ASP A 160 9.09 3.49 -7.06
C ASP A 160 8.95 4.87 -6.41
N TYR A 161 9.45 5.01 -5.19
CA TYR A 161 9.30 6.23 -4.40
C TYR A 161 9.82 7.48 -5.15
N GLU A 162 8.96 8.48 -5.28
CA GLU A 162 9.33 9.82 -5.72
C GLU A 162 8.58 10.89 -4.92
N ILE A 163 9.22 12.05 -4.71
CA ILE A 163 8.56 13.19 -4.08
C ILE A 163 7.52 13.75 -5.07
N MET A 164 6.24 13.71 -4.68
CA MET A 164 5.17 14.34 -5.45
C MET A 164 5.13 15.84 -5.16
N ARG A 165 5.23 16.65 -6.21
CA ARG A 165 5.12 18.11 -6.12
C ARG A 165 3.80 18.54 -6.70
N PHE A 166 2.98 19.20 -5.89
CA PHE A 166 1.68 19.72 -6.29
C PHE A 166 1.73 21.24 -6.35
N SER A 167 0.89 21.82 -7.21
CA SER A 167 0.77 23.26 -7.40
C SER A 167 -0.65 23.74 -7.11
N CYS A 168 -0.76 25.03 -6.80
CA CYS A 168 -2.04 25.68 -6.57
C CYS A 168 -2.08 27.01 -7.32
N VAL A 169 -2.91 27.07 -8.36
CA VAL A 169 -3.25 28.32 -9.08
C VAL A 169 -4.25 29.16 -8.26
N GLY A 170 -4.91 28.56 -7.26
CA GLY A 170 -5.88 29.21 -6.37
C GLY A 170 -7.29 29.19 -6.96
N GLU A 171 -7.48 29.79 -8.14
CA GLU A 171 -8.71 29.65 -8.93
C GLU A 171 -8.43 28.77 -10.16
N SER A 172 -9.45 28.12 -10.75
CA SER A 172 -9.26 27.18 -11.86
C SER A 172 -8.49 25.91 -11.46
N SER A 173 -8.72 25.37 -10.27
CA SER A 173 -8.07 24.15 -9.74
C SER A 173 -8.24 22.91 -10.62
N CYS A 174 -9.26 22.86 -11.49
CA CYS A 174 -9.35 21.84 -12.54
C CYS A 174 -8.15 21.84 -13.49
N SER A 175 -7.45 22.97 -13.67
CA SER A 175 -6.17 23.01 -14.41
C SER A 175 -5.05 22.28 -13.68
N ASP A 176 -4.91 22.48 -12.37
CA ASP A 176 -3.92 21.78 -11.56
C ASP A 176 -4.23 20.29 -11.47
N VAL A 177 -5.50 19.93 -11.25
CA VAL A 177 -5.90 18.53 -11.03
C VAL A 177 -5.97 17.78 -12.36
N ILE A 178 -6.77 18.26 -13.32
CA ILE A 178 -7.03 17.54 -14.58
C ILE A 178 -5.92 17.82 -15.59
N ALA A 179 -5.71 19.08 -15.97
CA ALA A 179 -4.83 19.38 -17.10
C ALA A 179 -3.37 18.96 -16.83
N ARG A 180 -2.81 19.21 -15.64
CA ARG A 180 -1.45 18.72 -15.32
C ARG A 180 -1.35 17.21 -15.32
N CYS A 181 -2.34 16.50 -14.77
CA CYS A 181 -2.32 15.04 -14.74
C CYS A 181 -2.23 14.44 -16.16
N TYR A 182 -2.98 15.02 -17.11
CA TYR A 182 -2.90 14.65 -18.52
C TYR A 182 -1.55 15.03 -19.17
N LEU A 183 -1.04 16.24 -18.90
CA LEU A 183 0.20 16.73 -19.53
C LEU A 183 1.45 16.00 -19.03
N GLU A 184 1.49 15.69 -17.73
CA GLU A 184 2.65 15.09 -17.07
C GLU A 184 2.56 13.57 -17.01
N GLY A 185 1.36 12.99 -17.18
CA GLY A 185 1.15 11.56 -17.00
C GLY A 185 1.36 11.09 -15.56
N LYS A 186 1.21 12.00 -14.59
CA LYS A 186 1.46 11.78 -13.16
C LYS A 186 0.28 12.21 -12.30
N PRO A 187 0.11 11.65 -11.08
CA PRO A 187 -0.93 12.09 -10.16
C PRO A 187 -0.77 13.57 -9.83
N SER A 188 -1.88 14.31 -9.78
CA SER A 188 -1.89 15.72 -9.42
C SER A 188 -3.00 16.02 -8.42
N LEU A 189 -2.71 16.84 -7.42
CA LEU A 189 -3.61 17.23 -6.35
C LEU A 189 -3.66 18.75 -6.22
N SER A 190 -4.84 19.29 -5.87
CA SER A 190 -4.99 20.71 -5.56
C SER A 190 -6.12 20.94 -4.54
N ILE A 191 -6.19 22.16 -4.04
CA ILE A 191 -7.29 22.63 -3.18
C ILE A 191 -8.45 23.06 -4.09
N PRO A 192 -9.68 22.54 -3.91
CA PRO A 192 -10.83 22.97 -4.69
C PRO A 192 -11.07 24.48 -4.60
N CYS A 193 -11.16 25.12 -5.77
CA CYS A 193 -11.34 26.57 -5.87
C CYS A 193 -12.77 27.03 -5.57
N TYR A 194 -13.01 28.34 -5.69
CA TYR A 194 -14.33 28.92 -5.42
C TYR A 194 -15.41 28.33 -6.33
N GLY A 195 -15.11 28.13 -7.61
CA GLY A 195 -16.03 27.51 -8.57
C GLY A 195 -16.41 26.07 -8.20
N GLU A 196 -15.44 25.25 -7.78
CA GLU A 196 -15.69 23.88 -7.36
C GLU A 196 -16.58 23.81 -6.11
N ARG A 197 -16.43 24.77 -5.19
CA ARG A 197 -17.24 24.84 -3.97
C ARG A 197 -18.65 25.33 -4.27
N ARG A 198 -18.75 26.45 -4.98
CA ARG A 198 -20.03 27.10 -5.28
C ARG A 198 -20.91 26.29 -6.22
N TYR A 199 -20.32 25.66 -7.23
CA TYR A 199 -21.08 24.98 -8.29
C TYR A 199 -20.91 23.45 -8.29
N GLY A 200 -19.77 22.95 -7.81
CA GLY A 200 -19.50 21.51 -7.71
C GLY A 200 -19.80 20.90 -6.34
N HIS A 201 -20.13 21.73 -5.34
CA HIS A 201 -20.37 21.33 -3.95
C HIS A 201 -19.20 20.60 -3.29
N ALA A 202 -17.96 20.90 -3.70
CA ALA A 202 -16.78 20.44 -2.98
C ALA A 202 -16.81 20.98 -1.53
N GLN A 203 -16.58 20.10 -0.56
CA GLN A 203 -16.67 20.46 0.87
C GLN A 203 -15.38 21.11 1.40
N ASP A 204 -15.49 21.80 2.54
CA ASP A 204 -14.36 22.47 3.21
C ASP A 204 -13.25 21.51 3.63
N ASP A 205 -13.61 20.27 3.96
CA ASP A 205 -12.67 19.22 4.31
C ASP A 205 -12.16 18.43 3.10
N GLU A 206 -12.52 18.78 1.86
CA GLU A 206 -12.14 18.03 0.65
C GLU A 206 -10.96 18.65 -0.09
N LEU A 207 -10.09 17.76 -0.57
CA LEU A 207 -9.10 18.00 -1.61
C LEU A 207 -9.52 17.29 -2.89
N ALA A 208 -8.98 17.70 -4.03
CA ALA A 208 -9.20 17.06 -5.32
C ALA A 208 -7.88 16.48 -5.85
N MET A 209 -7.90 15.23 -6.32
CA MET A 209 -6.76 14.56 -6.93
C MET A 209 -7.17 13.85 -8.23
N ALA A 210 -6.36 13.95 -9.26
CA ALA A 210 -6.43 13.12 -10.45
C ALA A 210 -5.31 12.09 -10.44
N ILE A 211 -5.63 10.85 -10.79
CA ILE A 211 -4.66 9.77 -10.96
C ILE A 211 -4.80 9.23 -12.39
N PRO A 212 -3.71 9.08 -13.17
CA PRO A 212 -3.76 8.41 -14.46
C PRO A 212 -4.36 7.00 -14.31
N ALA A 213 -5.26 6.60 -15.22
CA ALA A 213 -5.96 5.32 -15.09
C ALA A 213 -5.01 4.10 -14.98
N GLY A 214 -3.85 4.17 -15.66
CA GLY A 214 -2.81 3.13 -15.60
C GLY A 214 -2.12 2.99 -14.23
N MET A 215 -2.28 3.95 -13.32
CA MET A 215 -1.68 3.91 -11.97
C MET A 215 -2.66 3.41 -10.89
N MET A 216 -3.91 3.11 -11.24
CA MET A 216 -4.93 2.70 -10.28
C MET A 216 -4.60 1.39 -9.56
N ASP A 217 -4.01 0.41 -10.26
CA ASP A 217 -3.55 -0.83 -9.61
C ASP A 217 -2.41 -0.59 -8.63
N LYS A 218 -1.48 0.30 -9.00
CA LYS A 218 -0.38 0.72 -8.12
C LYS A 218 -0.93 1.37 -6.85
N ALA A 219 -1.90 2.27 -7.00
CA ALA A 219 -2.57 2.91 -5.87
C ALA A 219 -3.25 1.88 -4.96
N LEU A 220 -3.97 0.90 -5.51
CA LEU A 220 -4.63 -0.12 -4.70
C LEU A 220 -3.62 -1.01 -3.96
N ARG A 221 -2.59 -1.54 -4.65
CA ARG A 221 -1.56 -2.37 -4.01
C ARG A 221 -0.86 -1.64 -2.87
N GLY A 222 -0.53 -0.36 -3.09
CA GLY A 222 0.05 0.49 -2.05
C GLY A 222 -0.88 0.66 -0.84
N LEU A 223 -2.17 0.91 -1.06
CA LEU A 223 -3.15 1.03 0.03
C LEU A 223 -3.25 -0.27 0.84
N GLU A 224 -3.27 -1.42 0.17
CA GLU A 224 -3.31 -2.72 0.86
C GLU A 224 -2.04 -3.00 1.65
N ALA A 225 -0.88 -2.62 1.12
CA ALA A 225 0.39 -2.76 1.82
C ALA A 225 0.45 -1.87 3.06
N LEU A 226 0.01 -0.61 2.96
CA LEU A 226 -0.10 0.31 4.09
C LEU A 226 -1.09 -0.22 5.15
N TYR A 227 -2.24 -0.73 4.71
CA TYR A 227 -3.25 -1.31 5.59
C TYR A 227 -2.69 -2.49 6.41
N LYS A 228 -1.96 -3.40 5.75
CA LYS A 228 -1.26 -4.53 6.41
C LYS A 228 -0.21 -4.06 7.41
N ARG A 229 0.43 -2.90 7.16
CA ARG A 229 1.41 -2.25 8.06
C ARG A 229 0.75 -1.41 9.17
N GLY A 230 -0.58 -1.40 9.26
CA GLY A 230 -1.33 -0.67 10.28
C GLY A 230 -1.57 0.81 9.97
N ILE A 231 -1.11 1.31 8.81
CA ILE A 231 -1.37 2.66 8.33
C ILE A 231 -2.68 2.63 7.54
N ARG A 232 -3.79 2.99 8.18
CA ARG A 232 -5.15 2.77 7.65
C ARG A 232 -6.14 3.89 7.98
N TYR A 233 -7.23 3.94 7.24
CA TYR A 233 -8.37 4.82 7.50
C TYR A 233 -9.53 4.07 8.19
N PRO A 234 -10.30 4.69 9.10
CA PRO A 234 -10.06 6.00 9.71
C PRO A 234 -8.80 5.99 10.56
N ILE A 235 -8.11 7.14 10.60
CA ILE A 235 -6.94 7.31 11.46
C ILE A 235 -7.46 7.46 12.89
N SER A 236 -7.17 6.47 13.74
CA SER A 236 -7.48 6.55 15.16
C SER A 236 -6.55 7.56 15.82
N TYR A 237 -7.12 8.59 16.45
CA TYR A 237 -6.33 9.55 17.22
C TYR A 237 -5.79 8.87 18.48
N ALA A 238 -4.52 9.11 18.79
CA ALA A 238 -4.05 8.96 20.14
C ALA A 238 -4.22 10.32 20.85
N GLY A 239 -4.78 10.32 22.06
CA GLY A 239 -4.85 11.51 22.91
C GLY A 239 -3.47 12.09 23.13
N ALA A 240 -3.35 13.43 23.16
CA ALA A 240 -2.06 14.11 23.28
C ALA A 240 -1.32 13.81 24.59
N ASP A 241 -2.04 13.36 25.61
CA ASP A 241 -1.60 12.96 26.94
C ASP A 241 -1.32 11.45 27.07
N LEU A 242 -1.67 10.66 26.05
CA LEU A 242 -1.42 9.22 26.07
C LEU A 242 0.04 8.90 25.72
N ASP A 243 0.56 7.91 26.41
CA ASP A 243 1.80 7.24 26.00
C ASP A 243 1.57 6.49 24.68
N VAL A 244 1.83 7.19 23.58
CA VAL A 244 1.71 6.66 22.22
C VAL A 244 2.75 5.60 21.92
N THR A 245 3.75 5.38 22.79
CA THR A 245 4.77 4.34 22.61
C THR A 245 4.19 2.92 22.67
N LYS A 246 2.91 2.74 23.00
CA LYS A 246 2.23 1.44 22.93
C LYS A 246 1.41 1.25 21.65
N GLY A 247 1.22 2.32 20.86
CA GLY A 247 0.33 2.36 19.70
C GLY A 247 1.00 2.28 18.33
N PHE A 248 2.30 2.59 18.22
CA PHE A 248 3.02 2.47 16.94
C PHE A 248 3.30 1.01 16.54
N PRO A 249 3.47 0.71 15.25
CA PRO A 249 4.03 -0.57 14.80
C PRO A 249 5.47 -0.74 15.31
N MET A 250 5.89 -1.99 15.58
CA MET A 250 7.25 -2.29 16.11
C MET A 250 8.39 -1.69 15.29
N ALA A 251 8.23 -1.56 13.97
CA ALA A 251 9.21 -0.93 13.10
C ALA A 251 9.52 0.54 13.47
N TYR A 252 8.61 1.22 14.18
CA TYR A 252 8.77 2.61 14.64
C TYR A 252 9.38 2.73 16.05
N PHE A 253 9.27 1.69 16.90
CA PHE A 253 9.95 1.66 18.21
C PHE A 253 11.45 1.40 18.11
N GLY A 254 11.90 1.01 16.91
CA GLY A 254 12.99 0.07 16.77
C GLY A 254 14.39 0.63 16.67
N LEU A 255 14.69 1.92 16.52
CA LEU A 255 16.11 2.29 16.29
C LEU A 255 17.01 1.88 17.47
N LYS A 256 16.66 2.27 18.71
CA LYS A 256 17.42 1.87 19.90
C LYS A 256 17.34 0.37 20.22
N GLN A 257 16.17 -0.26 20.05
CA GLN A 257 16.00 -1.69 20.32
C GLN A 257 16.69 -2.56 19.27
N VAL A 258 16.68 -2.15 18.00
CA VAL A 258 17.43 -2.79 16.91
C VAL A 258 18.92 -2.61 17.17
N GLU A 259 19.38 -1.44 17.58
CA GLU A 259 20.77 -1.23 18.00
C GLU A 259 21.15 -2.13 19.19
N GLU A 260 20.26 -2.29 20.16
CA GLU A 260 20.48 -3.15 21.32
C GLU A 260 20.49 -4.65 20.96
N ILE A 261 19.66 -5.06 20.00
CA ILE A 261 19.57 -6.44 19.50
C ILE A 261 20.75 -6.76 18.58
N ARG A 262 21.12 -5.83 17.68
CA ARG A 262 22.25 -5.97 16.75
C ARG A 262 23.59 -5.86 17.45
N GLY A 263 23.67 -4.99 18.45
CA GLY A 263 24.86 -4.79 19.27
C GLY A 263 25.99 -4.09 18.53
N GLN A 264 26.96 -3.64 19.31
CA GLN A 264 28.23 -3.10 18.81
C GLN A 264 29.37 -4.14 18.91
N ASP A 265 29.04 -5.36 19.33
CA ASP A 265 29.94 -6.50 19.36
C ASP A 265 30.04 -7.19 17.98
N GLU A 266 30.94 -8.17 17.89
CA GLU A 266 31.20 -8.94 16.67
C GLU A 266 30.11 -10.01 16.41
N ARG A 267 28.93 -9.94 17.06
CA ARG A 267 27.84 -10.89 16.81
C ARG A 267 27.20 -10.64 15.45
N VAL A 268 26.68 -11.70 14.84
CA VAL A 268 25.92 -11.59 13.60
C VAL A 268 24.58 -12.29 13.74
N LEU A 269 23.52 -11.49 13.81
CA LEU A 269 22.15 -11.92 13.61
C LEU A 269 21.84 -12.12 12.11
N LEU A 270 21.59 -13.37 11.72
CA LEU A 270 21.16 -13.78 10.39
C LEU A 270 19.68 -14.15 10.42
N GLY A 271 18.84 -13.44 9.66
CA GLY A 271 17.43 -13.80 9.50
C GLY A 271 17.26 -14.87 8.43
N VAL A 272 16.85 -16.08 8.81
CA VAL A 272 16.64 -17.20 7.88
C VAL A 272 15.15 -17.34 7.58
N THR A 273 14.79 -17.15 6.31
CA THR A 273 13.41 -17.24 5.84
C THR A 273 13.31 -18.03 4.53
N GLY A 274 12.09 -18.21 4.04
CA GLY A 274 11.79 -19.01 2.86
C GLY A 274 10.34 -19.47 2.87
N GLY A 275 9.80 -19.81 1.69
CA GLY A 275 8.43 -20.27 1.57
C GLY A 275 8.18 -21.62 2.25
N ILE A 276 6.92 -22.00 2.41
CA ILE A 276 6.57 -23.34 2.89
C ILE A 276 7.24 -24.43 2.03
N ALA A 277 7.65 -25.53 2.67
CA ALA A 277 8.34 -26.66 2.01
C ALA A 277 9.66 -26.30 1.28
N SER A 278 10.26 -25.13 1.52
CA SER A 278 11.55 -24.76 0.90
C SER A 278 12.77 -25.45 1.51
N GLY A 279 12.62 -26.16 2.64
CA GLY A 279 13.71 -26.85 3.33
C GLY A 279 14.54 -25.97 4.26
N LYS A 280 13.94 -24.90 4.82
CA LYS A 280 14.55 -24.03 5.84
C LYS A 280 15.25 -24.81 6.97
N THR A 281 14.59 -25.84 7.51
CA THR A 281 15.14 -26.68 8.59
C THR A 281 16.43 -27.39 8.17
N THR A 282 16.53 -27.81 6.91
CA THR A 282 17.74 -28.45 6.36
C THR A 282 18.89 -27.46 6.33
N VAL A 283 18.67 -26.26 5.80
CA VAL A 283 19.69 -25.20 5.73
C VAL A 283 20.09 -24.73 7.13
N ALA A 284 19.13 -24.57 8.05
CA ALA A 284 19.40 -24.20 9.43
C ALA A 284 20.29 -25.24 10.14
N ARG A 285 19.97 -26.53 10.00
CA ARG A 285 20.83 -27.57 10.57
C ARG A 285 22.26 -27.53 10.01
N MET A 286 22.42 -27.27 8.70
CA MET A 286 23.75 -27.13 8.10
C MET A 286 24.52 -25.92 8.66
N LEU A 287 23.84 -24.81 8.97
CA LEU A 287 24.47 -23.65 9.61
C LEU A 287 24.84 -23.93 11.07
N GLN A 288 24.00 -24.64 11.82
CA GLN A 288 24.32 -25.11 13.18
C GLN A 288 25.56 -25.99 13.21
N GLU A 289 25.67 -26.94 12.28
CA GLU A 289 26.85 -27.82 12.14
C GLU A 289 28.14 -27.02 11.88
N LEU A 290 28.04 -25.81 11.32
CA LEU A 290 29.17 -24.89 11.09
C LEU A 290 29.45 -23.96 12.27
N GLY A 291 28.61 -23.98 13.31
CA GLY A 291 28.79 -23.22 14.55
C GLY A 291 27.81 -22.04 14.73
N ALA A 292 26.73 -21.98 13.97
CA ALA A 292 25.64 -21.04 14.25
C ALA A 292 24.78 -21.50 15.43
N GLU A 293 24.33 -20.56 16.26
CA GLU A 293 23.30 -20.80 17.27
C GLU A 293 21.92 -20.52 16.68
N VAL A 294 20.95 -21.41 16.91
CA VAL A 294 19.60 -21.26 16.35
C VAL A 294 18.63 -20.64 17.34
N ILE A 295 17.83 -19.70 16.86
CA ILE A 295 16.63 -19.23 17.53
C ILE A 295 15.44 -19.39 16.58
N ASP A 296 14.52 -20.28 16.92
CA ASP A 296 13.33 -20.55 16.11
C ASP A 296 12.12 -19.75 16.62
N PHE A 297 11.60 -18.85 15.78
CA PHE A 297 10.44 -18.02 16.15
C PHE A 297 9.16 -18.84 16.34
N ASP A 298 9.01 -20.00 15.70
CA ASP A 298 7.87 -20.89 15.93
C ASP A 298 7.95 -21.50 17.33
N VAL A 299 9.16 -21.81 17.82
CA VAL A 299 9.39 -22.27 19.20
C VAL A 299 9.10 -21.13 20.17
N LEU A 300 9.64 -19.93 19.93
CA LEU A 300 9.36 -18.76 20.78
C LEU A 300 7.86 -18.47 20.87
N SER A 301 7.13 -18.56 19.75
CA SER A 301 5.67 -18.35 19.72
C SER A 301 4.89 -19.33 20.60
N ARG A 302 5.43 -20.53 20.85
CA ARG A 302 4.85 -21.52 21.77
C ARG A 302 5.18 -21.20 23.21
N VAL A 303 6.44 -20.87 23.48
CA VAL A 303 6.96 -20.58 24.81
C VAL A 303 6.27 -19.35 25.41
N VAL A 304 6.02 -18.29 24.66
CA VAL A 304 5.45 -17.04 25.22
C VAL A 304 3.98 -17.16 25.62
N VAL A 305 3.27 -18.16 25.11
CA VAL A 305 1.84 -18.40 25.38
C VAL A 305 1.58 -19.60 26.31
N GLU A 306 2.63 -20.12 26.96
CA GLU A 306 2.49 -21.18 27.95
C GLU A 306 1.58 -20.73 29.12
N PRO A 307 0.84 -21.66 29.75
CA PRO A 307 -0.05 -21.34 30.86
C PRO A 307 0.65 -20.52 31.95
N GLY A 308 0.00 -19.43 32.37
CA GLY A 308 0.52 -18.53 33.41
C GLY A 308 1.43 -17.40 32.91
N LYS A 309 1.93 -17.45 31.67
CA LYS A 309 2.65 -16.31 31.08
C LYS A 309 1.70 -15.17 30.75
N GLU A 310 2.25 -13.98 30.61
CA GLU A 310 1.46 -12.77 30.39
C GLU A 310 0.67 -12.81 29.06
N ALA A 311 1.25 -13.33 27.98
CA ALA A 311 0.52 -13.46 26.70
C ALA A 311 -0.71 -14.35 26.88
N TRP A 312 -0.56 -15.45 27.60
CA TRP A 312 -1.64 -16.37 27.93
C TRP A 312 -2.74 -15.66 28.73
N LYS A 313 -2.37 -14.86 29.74
CA LYS A 313 -3.33 -14.10 30.57
C LYS A 313 -4.13 -13.10 29.72
N ASP A 314 -3.48 -12.32 28.88
CA ASP A 314 -4.14 -11.34 28.01
C ASP A 314 -5.08 -12.00 27.00
N ILE A 315 -4.65 -13.13 26.43
CA ILE A 315 -5.46 -13.91 25.48
C ILE A 315 -6.71 -14.45 26.17
N VAL A 316 -6.59 -15.07 27.36
CA VAL A 316 -7.74 -15.60 28.09
C VAL A 316 -8.67 -14.47 28.55
N ALA A 317 -8.13 -13.34 28.99
CA ALA A 317 -8.93 -12.18 29.40
C ALA A 317 -9.76 -11.62 28.23
N PHE A 318 -9.20 -11.57 27.02
CA PHE A 318 -9.89 -11.02 25.85
C PHE A 318 -10.82 -12.02 25.15
N PHE A 319 -10.37 -13.27 24.97
CA PHE A 319 -11.11 -14.30 24.22
C PHE A 319 -11.98 -15.21 25.12
N GLY A 320 -11.84 -15.13 26.43
CA GLY A 320 -12.55 -15.96 27.41
C GLY A 320 -11.95 -17.36 27.59
N GLU A 321 -12.37 -18.09 28.62
CA GLU A 321 -11.84 -19.44 28.92
C GLU A 321 -12.18 -20.49 27.83
N GLN A 322 -13.11 -20.20 26.94
CA GLN A 322 -13.50 -21.06 25.81
C GLN A 322 -12.35 -21.39 24.83
N VAL A 323 -11.28 -20.58 24.83
CA VAL A 323 -10.07 -20.83 24.04
C VAL A 323 -9.04 -21.70 24.76
N LEU A 324 -9.40 -22.28 25.91
CA LEU A 324 -8.55 -23.21 26.65
C LEU A 324 -8.93 -24.67 26.37
N GLN A 325 -7.92 -25.53 26.43
CA GLN A 325 -8.05 -26.97 26.57
C GLN A 325 -8.22 -27.35 28.05
N GLU A 326 -8.57 -28.62 28.32
CA GLU A 326 -8.75 -29.13 29.69
C GLU A 326 -7.51 -28.95 30.57
N ASN A 327 -6.31 -29.03 29.98
CA ASN A 327 -5.03 -28.82 30.66
C ASN A 327 -4.64 -27.33 30.83
N ARG A 328 -5.56 -26.38 30.59
CA ARG A 328 -5.35 -24.93 30.60
C ARG A 328 -4.38 -24.41 29.52
N ALA A 329 -3.93 -25.23 28.56
CA ALA A 329 -3.22 -24.76 27.38
C ALA A 329 -4.17 -24.07 26.38
N LEU A 330 -3.65 -23.18 25.53
CA LEU A 330 -4.45 -22.54 24.49
C LEU A 330 -4.84 -23.54 23.38
N ASP A 331 -6.12 -23.60 23.05
CA ASP A 331 -6.64 -24.33 21.90
C ASP A 331 -6.40 -23.52 20.61
N ARG A 332 -5.28 -23.82 19.96
CA ARG A 332 -4.87 -23.14 18.72
C ARG A 332 -5.87 -23.27 17.59
N LYS A 333 -6.62 -24.38 17.50
CA LYS A 333 -7.63 -24.56 16.44
C LYS A 333 -8.79 -23.59 16.64
N LYS A 334 -9.35 -23.55 17.85
CA LYS A 334 -10.43 -22.61 18.19
C LYS A 334 -10.00 -21.15 18.01
N ILE A 335 -8.80 -20.80 18.49
CA ILE A 335 -8.28 -19.42 18.29
C ILE A 335 -8.17 -19.11 16.81
N SER A 336 -7.61 -20.02 16.01
CA SER A 336 -7.47 -19.85 14.56
C SER A 336 -8.82 -19.62 13.88
N GLU A 337 -9.86 -20.38 14.23
CA GLU A 337 -11.21 -20.23 13.68
C GLU A 337 -11.80 -18.84 14.02
N ILE A 338 -11.63 -18.38 15.27
CA ILE A 338 -12.11 -17.07 15.71
C ILE A 338 -11.40 -15.93 14.95
N VAL A 339 -10.07 -15.99 14.86
CA VAL A 339 -9.30 -14.90 14.22
C VAL A 339 -9.35 -14.93 12.69
N PHE A 340 -9.69 -16.08 12.10
CA PHE A 340 -9.90 -16.17 10.65
C PHE A 340 -11.17 -15.43 10.21
N GLN A 341 -12.22 -15.46 11.04
CA GLN A 341 -13.48 -14.78 10.75
C GLN A 341 -13.44 -13.27 11.05
N ASP A 342 -12.52 -12.82 11.90
CA ASP A 342 -12.48 -11.44 12.39
C ASP A 342 -11.04 -10.87 12.38
N PRO A 343 -10.71 -10.06 11.37
CA PRO A 343 -9.40 -9.42 11.25
C PRO A 343 -9.02 -8.51 12.43
N GLU A 344 -9.98 -7.89 13.13
CA GLU A 344 -9.66 -7.05 14.29
C GLU A 344 -9.29 -7.90 15.51
N LYS A 345 -9.97 -9.05 15.70
CA LYS A 345 -9.57 -10.03 16.73
C LYS A 345 -8.20 -10.64 16.43
N ARG A 346 -7.91 -10.92 15.15
CA ARG A 346 -6.57 -11.35 14.73
C ARG A 346 -5.50 -10.36 15.15
N LYS A 347 -5.72 -9.07 14.88
CA LYS A 347 -4.79 -8.01 15.26
C LYS A 347 -4.61 -7.90 16.78
N LYS A 348 -5.67 -8.10 17.57
CA LYS A 348 -5.58 -8.15 19.04
C LYS A 348 -4.72 -9.31 19.52
N LEU A 349 -4.95 -10.51 18.98
CA LEU A 349 -4.13 -11.69 19.28
C LEU A 349 -2.65 -11.44 18.94
N GLU A 350 -2.37 -10.96 17.73
CA GLU A 350 -1.03 -10.59 17.27
C GLU A 350 -0.39 -9.54 18.20
N GLY A 351 -1.16 -8.54 18.65
CA GLY A 351 -0.73 -7.53 19.60
C GLY A 351 -0.37 -8.05 20.99
N TYR A 352 -1.01 -9.14 21.46
CA TYR A 352 -0.66 -9.78 22.73
C TYR A 352 0.58 -10.68 22.63
N ILE A 353 0.81 -11.28 21.46
CA ILE A 353 1.86 -12.28 21.28
C ILE A 353 3.18 -11.63 20.83
N HIS A 354 3.15 -10.78 19.80
CA HIS A 354 4.36 -10.29 19.14
C HIS A 354 5.32 -9.56 20.08
N PRO A 355 4.91 -8.60 20.93
CA PRO A 355 5.82 -7.93 21.87
C PRO A 355 6.61 -8.92 22.75
N ARG A 356 5.96 -10.02 23.15
CA ARG A 356 6.55 -11.04 24.03
C ARG A 356 7.49 -11.97 23.28
N ILE A 357 7.19 -12.30 22.03
CA ILE A 357 8.14 -13.00 21.15
C ILE A 357 9.43 -12.19 21.01
N TYR A 358 9.33 -10.87 20.79
CA TYR A 358 10.54 -10.04 20.68
C TYR A 358 11.31 -9.93 21.99
N GLY A 359 10.61 -9.80 23.12
CA GLY A 359 11.25 -9.80 24.44
C GLY A 359 12.06 -11.07 24.67
N GLU A 360 11.45 -12.22 24.39
CA GLU A 360 12.12 -13.52 24.52
C GLU A 360 13.27 -13.67 23.52
N PHE A 361 13.08 -13.26 22.27
CA PHE A 361 14.15 -13.23 21.25
C PHE A 361 15.35 -12.39 21.72
N THR A 362 15.08 -11.18 22.23
CA THR A 362 16.11 -10.26 22.72
C THR A 362 16.86 -10.85 23.91
N ASN A 363 16.14 -11.47 24.86
CA ASN A 363 16.75 -12.15 25.99
C ASN A 363 17.66 -13.28 25.53
N ARG A 364 17.20 -14.09 24.58
CA ARG A 364 17.97 -15.21 24.05
C ARG A 364 19.22 -14.77 23.30
N VAL A 365 19.12 -13.70 22.51
CA VAL A 365 20.29 -13.07 21.87
C VAL A 365 21.29 -12.61 22.93
N LYS A 366 20.84 -11.91 23.97
CA LYS A 366 21.71 -11.44 25.08
C LYS A 366 22.42 -12.60 25.78
N GLU A 367 21.72 -13.68 26.11
CA GLU A 367 22.29 -14.87 26.75
C GLU A 367 23.41 -15.50 25.91
N LEU A 368 23.17 -15.65 24.60
CA LEU A 368 24.16 -16.23 23.68
C LEU A 368 25.38 -15.32 23.55
N THR A 369 25.17 -14.01 23.50
CA THR A 369 26.25 -13.04 23.29
C THR A 369 27.08 -12.81 24.55
N GLN A 370 26.47 -12.94 25.74
CA GLN A 370 27.21 -12.96 27.00
C GLN A 370 28.17 -14.16 27.09
N ARG A 371 27.80 -15.31 26.51
CA ARG A 371 28.66 -16.49 26.45
C ARG A 371 29.74 -16.37 25.37
N ASN A 372 29.37 -15.82 24.22
CA ASN A 372 30.29 -15.62 23.09
C ASN A 372 29.93 -14.32 22.34
N PRO A 373 30.68 -13.24 22.54
CA PRO A 373 30.46 -11.96 21.84
C PRO A 373 30.62 -12.04 20.30
N LYS A 374 31.18 -13.15 19.79
CA LYS A 374 31.38 -13.42 18.35
C LYS A 374 30.41 -14.47 17.81
N VAL A 375 29.30 -14.71 18.50
CA VAL A 375 28.32 -15.72 18.08
C VAL A 375 27.63 -15.30 16.77
N ILE A 376 27.48 -16.26 15.86
CA ILE A 376 26.57 -16.12 14.71
C ILE A 376 25.27 -16.77 15.13
N ILE A 377 24.18 -16.01 15.10
CA ILE A 377 22.86 -16.47 15.50
C ILE A 377 21.99 -16.48 14.26
N GLU A 378 21.47 -17.64 13.91
CA GLU A 378 20.43 -17.74 12.90
C GLU A 378 19.04 -17.71 13.54
N ALA A 379 18.21 -16.80 13.07
CA ALA A 379 16.82 -16.69 13.50
C ALA A 379 15.92 -17.23 12.41
N VAL A 380 15.29 -18.38 12.64
CA VAL A 380 14.40 -19.00 11.66
C VAL A 380 13.02 -18.37 11.79
N VAL A 381 12.58 -17.65 10.76
CA VAL A 381 11.30 -16.94 10.74
C VAL A 381 10.57 -17.16 9.41
N PRO A 382 9.53 -18.01 9.35
CA PRO A 382 8.82 -18.31 8.11
C PRO A 382 8.19 -17.09 7.42
N LEU A 383 7.65 -16.17 8.22
CA LEU A 383 6.96 -14.96 7.79
C LEU A 383 7.81 -13.69 7.99
N LEU A 384 9.14 -13.80 7.92
CA LEU A 384 10.07 -12.70 8.21
C LEU A 384 9.72 -11.43 7.44
N ILE A 385 9.46 -11.58 6.14
CA ILE A 385 9.21 -10.46 5.22
C ILE A 385 7.79 -9.92 5.42
N GLU A 386 6.81 -10.82 5.53
CA GLU A 386 5.40 -10.48 5.73
C GLU A 386 5.14 -9.78 7.06
N ALA A 387 5.87 -10.17 8.12
CA ALA A 387 5.82 -9.54 9.43
C ALA A 387 6.71 -8.30 9.54
N ASN A 388 7.37 -7.89 8.44
CA ASN A 388 8.23 -6.71 8.37
C ASN A 388 9.40 -6.73 9.39
N LEU A 389 10.05 -7.89 9.57
CA LEU A 389 11.10 -8.13 10.57
C LEU A 389 12.54 -7.99 10.07
N GLN A 390 12.72 -7.64 8.80
CA GLN A 390 14.01 -7.50 8.13
C GLN A 390 15.00 -6.65 8.93
N HIS A 391 14.49 -5.54 9.48
CA HIS A 391 15.25 -4.55 10.22
C HIS A 391 15.91 -5.08 11.50
N LEU A 392 15.47 -6.23 12.05
CA LEU A 392 16.09 -6.83 13.24
C LEU A 392 17.42 -7.52 12.94
N PHE A 393 17.64 -7.98 11.70
CA PHE A 393 18.76 -8.82 11.32
C PHE A 393 19.83 -8.04 10.55
N HIS A 394 21.10 -8.42 10.67
CA HIS A 394 22.17 -7.79 9.90
C HIS A 394 22.13 -8.20 8.43
N LYS A 395 21.79 -9.47 8.21
CA LYS A 395 21.71 -10.10 6.90
C LYS A 395 20.51 -11.04 6.84
N ILE A 396 19.92 -11.16 5.66
CA ILE A 396 18.78 -12.03 5.40
C ILE A 396 19.21 -13.15 4.46
N LEU A 397 19.02 -14.39 4.90
CA LEU A 397 19.17 -15.59 4.11
C LEU A 397 17.79 -16.09 3.68
N VAL A 398 17.55 -16.14 2.37
CA VAL A 398 16.35 -16.75 1.79
C VAL A 398 16.68 -18.14 1.27
N VAL A 399 15.95 -19.14 1.76
CA VAL A 399 15.97 -20.51 1.23
C VAL A 399 14.94 -20.60 0.12
N TYR A 400 15.44 -20.66 -1.11
CA TYR A 400 14.67 -20.61 -2.34
C TYR A 400 14.38 -22.01 -2.89
N VAL A 401 13.15 -22.20 -3.35
CA VAL A 401 12.70 -23.34 -4.15
C VAL A 401 11.61 -22.81 -5.08
N PRO A 402 11.59 -23.15 -6.38
CA PRO A 402 10.53 -22.73 -7.29
C PRO A 402 9.14 -23.17 -6.78
N GLU A 403 8.12 -22.34 -7.03
CA GLU A 403 6.77 -22.55 -6.49
C GLU A 403 6.21 -23.94 -6.80
N GLU A 404 6.40 -24.44 -8.02
CA GLU A 404 5.93 -25.78 -8.42
C GLU A 404 6.57 -26.91 -7.59
N ALA A 405 7.86 -26.78 -7.26
CA ALA A 405 8.55 -27.73 -6.39
C ALA A 405 8.10 -27.58 -4.92
N GLN A 406 7.72 -26.38 -4.47
CA GLN A 406 7.10 -26.20 -3.16
C GLN A 406 5.73 -26.91 -3.08
N ILE A 407 4.92 -26.80 -4.12
CA ILE A 407 3.62 -27.49 -4.23
C ILE A 407 3.81 -28.99 -4.11
N GLN A 408 4.71 -29.57 -4.92
CA GLN A 408 4.97 -31.01 -4.91
C GLN A 408 5.41 -31.51 -3.53
N ARG A 409 6.41 -30.84 -2.93
CA ARG A 409 6.91 -31.21 -1.58
C ARG A 409 5.83 -31.09 -0.51
N LEU A 410 4.97 -30.08 -0.60
CA LEU A 410 3.89 -29.89 0.37
C LEU A 410 2.81 -30.96 0.24
N MET A 411 2.44 -31.33 -0.99
CA MET A 411 1.51 -32.43 -1.27
C MET A 411 2.04 -33.75 -0.70
N GLU A 412 3.31 -34.07 -0.93
CA GLU A 412 3.93 -35.32 -0.44
C GLU A 412 4.02 -35.37 1.08
N ARG A 413 4.48 -34.26 1.70
CA ARG A 413 4.68 -34.18 3.15
C ARG A 413 3.39 -34.24 3.93
N ASP A 414 2.39 -33.45 3.51
CA ASP A 414 1.16 -33.24 4.28
C ASP A 414 -0.02 -34.09 3.75
N ARG A 415 0.19 -34.85 2.66
CA ARG A 415 -0.83 -35.68 1.99
C ARG A 415 -2.09 -34.88 1.62
N ILE A 416 -1.88 -33.71 1.03
CA ILE A 416 -2.96 -32.78 0.63
C ILE A 416 -3.06 -32.66 -0.90
N SER A 417 -4.19 -32.15 -1.39
CA SER A 417 -4.38 -31.91 -2.83
C SER A 417 -3.55 -30.72 -3.33
N ARG A 418 -3.34 -30.67 -4.64
CA ARG A 418 -2.63 -29.57 -5.32
C ARG A 418 -3.32 -28.22 -5.08
N GLU A 419 -4.64 -28.21 -5.09
CA GLU A 419 -5.46 -27.02 -4.87
C GLU A 419 -5.29 -26.51 -3.44
N THR A 420 -5.31 -27.41 -2.45
CA THR A 420 -5.04 -27.05 -1.05
C THR A 420 -3.62 -26.51 -0.88
N ALA A 421 -2.62 -27.15 -1.51
CA ALA A 421 -1.24 -26.68 -1.47
C ALA A 421 -1.09 -25.25 -2.05
N LYS A 422 -1.69 -24.98 -3.22
CA LYS A 422 -1.73 -23.63 -3.81
C LYS A 422 -2.39 -22.60 -2.91
N SER A 423 -3.52 -22.95 -2.29
CA SER A 423 -4.20 -22.06 -1.36
C SER A 423 -3.32 -21.69 -0.16
N ILE A 424 -2.55 -22.64 0.37
CA ILE A 424 -1.61 -22.38 1.48
C ILE A 424 -0.47 -21.47 1.03
N LEU A 425 0.09 -21.71 -0.16
CA LEU A 425 1.15 -20.88 -0.74
C LEU A 425 0.70 -19.44 -1.00
N SER A 426 -0.53 -19.24 -1.49
CA SER A 426 -1.08 -17.89 -1.74
C SER A 426 -1.27 -17.03 -0.49
N ALA A 427 -1.22 -17.63 0.71
CA ALA A 427 -1.29 -16.89 1.97
C ALA A 427 0.06 -16.25 2.35
N GLN A 428 1.15 -16.62 1.69
CA GLN A 428 2.50 -16.08 1.90
C GLN A 428 2.90 -15.16 0.75
N LEU A 429 3.90 -14.30 0.97
CA LEU A 429 4.53 -13.56 -0.12
C LEU A 429 5.16 -14.55 -1.10
N SER A 430 5.05 -14.30 -2.41
CA SER A 430 5.58 -15.23 -3.41
C SER A 430 7.09 -15.42 -3.20
N ILE A 431 7.60 -16.60 -3.55
CA ILE A 431 9.03 -16.89 -3.34
C ILE A 431 9.93 -15.98 -4.19
N GLU A 432 9.44 -15.58 -5.37
CA GLU A 432 10.13 -14.63 -6.25
C GLU A 432 10.20 -13.23 -5.65
N GLU A 433 9.11 -12.73 -5.03
CA GLU A 433 9.16 -11.48 -4.29
C GLU A 433 10.06 -11.59 -3.05
N LYS A 434 10.00 -12.69 -2.30
CA LYS A 434 10.87 -12.90 -1.11
C LYS A 434 12.35 -12.86 -1.48
N LYS A 435 12.72 -13.43 -2.62
CA LYS A 435 14.10 -13.43 -3.13
C LYS A 435 14.67 -12.01 -3.27
N THR A 436 13.84 -11.00 -3.57
CA THR A 436 14.31 -9.61 -3.69
C THR A 436 14.79 -8.99 -2.38
N TYR A 437 14.43 -9.58 -1.23
CA TYR A 437 14.86 -9.13 0.10
C TYR A 437 16.14 -9.84 0.61
N ALA A 438 16.71 -10.76 -0.17
CA ALA A 438 17.81 -11.61 0.26
C ALA A 438 19.16 -10.90 0.15
N ASP A 439 19.94 -10.87 1.23
CA ASP A 439 21.38 -10.63 1.14
C ASP A 439 22.10 -11.88 0.64
N TYR A 440 21.63 -13.05 1.09
CA TYR A 440 22.12 -14.35 0.72
C TYR A 440 20.97 -15.23 0.25
N LEU A 441 21.21 -15.99 -0.81
CA LEU A 441 20.24 -16.91 -1.39
C LEU A 441 20.85 -18.32 -1.38
N VAL A 442 20.09 -19.29 -0.86
CA VAL A 442 20.42 -20.72 -1.00
C VAL A 442 19.29 -21.38 -1.78
N ASP A 443 19.61 -21.84 -3.00
CA ASP A 443 18.70 -22.63 -3.81
C ASP A 443 18.73 -24.08 -3.35
N ASN A 444 17.59 -24.54 -2.81
CA ASN A 444 17.40 -25.89 -2.31
C ASN A 444 16.48 -26.72 -3.22
N SER A 445 16.44 -26.41 -4.52
CA SER A 445 15.75 -27.19 -5.55
C SER A 445 16.57 -28.41 -6.02
N GLY A 446 17.90 -28.35 -5.92
CA GLY A 446 18.83 -29.41 -6.33
C GLY A 446 19.10 -30.48 -5.27
N SER A 447 20.26 -31.14 -5.36
CA SER A 447 20.67 -32.18 -4.40
C SER A 447 21.16 -31.57 -3.07
N ILE A 448 21.18 -32.40 -2.01
CA ILE A 448 21.62 -31.95 -0.69
C ILE A 448 23.09 -31.52 -0.68
N GLU A 449 23.93 -32.12 -1.53
CA GLU A 449 25.33 -31.75 -1.73
C GLU A 449 25.44 -30.35 -2.36
N THR A 450 24.63 -30.05 -3.38
CA THR A 450 24.58 -28.72 -3.99
C THR A 450 24.15 -27.66 -2.98
N THR A 451 23.12 -27.96 -2.17
CA THR A 451 22.70 -27.08 -1.07
C THR A 451 23.84 -26.89 -0.06
N LYS A 452 24.54 -27.96 0.32
CA LYS A 452 25.67 -27.89 1.27
C LYS A 452 26.81 -27.01 0.75
N THR A 453 27.16 -27.10 -0.53
CA THR A 453 28.18 -26.23 -1.14
C THR A 453 27.75 -24.76 -1.11
N GLN A 454 26.47 -24.45 -1.39
CA GLN A 454 25.95 -23.10 -1.28
C GLN A 454 25.97 -22.58 0.16
N VAL A 455 25.57 -23.41 1.14
CA VAL A 455 25.61 -23.04 2.56
C VAL A 455 27.04 -22.76 3.02
N LEU A 456 28.02 -23.57 2.61
CA LEU A 456 29.44 -23.31 2.90
C LEU A 456 29.92 -21.98 2.30
N SER A 457 29.51 -21.66 1.07
CA SER A 457 29.82 -20.37 0.46
C SER A 457 29.19 -19.20 1.21
N VAL A 458 27.92 -19.32 1.61
CA VAL A 458 27.22 -18.30 2.41
C VAL A 458 27.88 -18.15 3.78
N TRP A 459 28.25 -19.24 4.43
CA TRP A 459 28.95 -19.22 5.72
C TRP A 459 30.26 -18.44 5.65
N LYS A 460 31.05 -18.65 4.58
CA LYS A 460 32.28 -17.88 4.36
C LYS A 460 32.00 -16.38 4.27
N LYS A 461 30.98 -15.98 3.51
CA LYS A 461 30.56 -14.56 3.40
C LYS A 461 30.07 -13.99 4.73
N ILE A 462 29.37 -14.77 5.54
CA ILE A 462 28.94 -14.37 6.89
C ILE A 462 30.16 -14.13 7.79
N LYS A 463 31.18 -15.00 7.72
CA LYS A 463 32.43 -14.84 8.47
C LYS A 463 33.24 -13.62 8.01
N GLU A 464 33.27 -13.34 6.71
CA GLU A 464 33.88 -12.12 6.15
C GLU A 464 33.16 -10.87 6.68
N TYR A 465 31.82 -10.84 6.59
CA TYR A 465 30.99 -9.75 7.14
C TYR A 465 31.18 -9.57 8.66
N GLN A 466 31.29 -10.67 9.42
CA GLN A 466 31.59 -10.63 10.85
C GLN A 466 32.95 -9.96 11.13
N ALA A 467 33.97 -10.25 10.33
CA ALA A 467 35.31 -9.70 10.50
C ALA A 467 35.36 -8.20 10.17
N GLU A 468 34.57 -7.73 9.21
CA GLU A 468 34.47 -6.31 8.84
C GLU A 468 33.85 -5.45 9.95
N ARG A 469 32.93 -6.02 10.75
CA ARG A 469 32.34 -5.36 11.93
C ARG A 469 33.32 -5.09 13.08
N LYS A 470 34.59 -5.48 12.93
CA LYS A 470 35.68 -5.30 13.92
C LYS A 470 36.32 -3.90 13.89
N THR A 471 35.91 -3.05 12.95
CA THR A 471 36.40 -1.67 12.76
C THR A 471 35.30 -0.69 13.08
#